data_AF-A0A2S6MWY4-F1
#
_entry.id   AF-A0A2S6MWY4-F1
#
_cell.length_a   1.000
_cell.length_b   1.000
_cell.length_c   1.000
_cell.angle_alpha   90.00
_cell.angle_beta   90.00
_cell.angle_gamma   90.00
#
_symmetry.space_group_name_H-M   'P 1'
#
loop_
_entity.id
_entity.type
_entity.pdbx_description
1 polymer ?
#
loop_
_entity_poly.entity_id
_entity_poly.type
_entity_poly.pdbx_seq_one_letter_code
_entity_poly.pdbx_strand_id
1 'polypeptide(L)' 'MAEFAPVRTVADFRQLDEGDVLEGYLDGFHGSPAPGSDRSRAYWHGWRNGRTDAGFAEPDSAQQALDQAFRLLAQPSG' A
#
# COMPACT_ATOMS: atom_id res chain seq x y z
N MET A 1 12.91 6.91 -9.15
CA MET A 1 13.25 5.94 -8.08
C MET A 1 12.29 6.20 -6.94
N ALA A 2 11.54 5.22 -6.46
CA ALA A 2 10.76 5.40 -5.24
C ALA A 2 11.74 5.40 -4.06
N GLU A 3 11.66 6.43 -3.22
CA GLU A 3 12.58 6.65 -2.09
C GLU A 3 12.46 5.56 -1.00
N PHE A 4 11.36 4.81 -0.99
CA PHE A 4 11.05 3.82 0.03
C PHE A 4 10.97 2.40 -0.53
N ALA A 5 11.42 1.44 0.27
CA ALA A 5 11.18 0.03 0.01
C ALA A 5 9.67 -0.28 0.14
N PRO A 6 9.04 -0.90 -0.88
CA PRO A 6 7.65 -1.33 -0.82
C PRO A 6 7.36 -2.22 0.40
N VAL A 7 6.19 -2.04 0.99
CA VAL A 7 5.70 -2.82 2.14
C VAL A 7 5.31 -4.21 1.66
N ARG A 8 5.81 -5.25 2.33
CA ARG A 8 5.61 -6.67 1.92
C ARG A 8 5.13 -7.58 3.04
N THR A 9 5.23 -7.15 4.30
CA THR A 9 4.91 -7.97 5.47
C THR A 9 3.87 -7.27 6.33
N VAL A 10 3.10 -8.05 7.10
CA VAL A 10 2.12 -7.48 8.03
C VAL A 10 2.79 -6.69 9.16
N ALA A 11 3.99 -7.11 9.59
CA ALA A 11 4.77 -6.38 10.60
C ALA A 11 5.17 -4.99 10.10
N ASP A 12 5.67 -4.89 8.86
CA ASP A 12 6.00 -3.62 8.23
C ASP A 12 4.75 -2.74 8.05
N PHE A 13 3.64 -3.34 7.60
CA PHE A 13 2.38 -2.61 7.41
C PHE A 13 1.87 -1.99 8.71
N ARG A 14 1.97 -2.71 9.83
CA ARG A 14 1.55 -2.23 11.15
C ARG A 14 2.37 -1.06 11.71
N GLN A 15 3.50 -0.72 11.08
CA GLN A 15 4.32 0.44 11.46
C GLN A 15 3.96 1.70 10.66
N LEU A 16 3.08 1.60 9.66
CA LEU A 16 2.68 2.75 8.86
C LEU A 16 1.74 3.65 9.67
N ASP A 17 1.85 4.96 9.43
CA ASP A 17 0.87 5.91 9.90
C ASP A 17 -0.45 5.73 9.12
N GLU A 18 -1.53 5.45 9.85
CA GLU A 18 -2.83 5.16 9.24
C GLU A 18 -3.44 6.38 8.54
N GLY A 19 -3.20 7.58 9.06
CA GLY A 19 -3.68 8.83 8.46
C GLY A 19 -3.03 9.07 7.10
N ASP A 20 -1.71 8.92 7.02
CA ASP A 20 -0.97 9.02 5.76
C ASP A 20 -1.40 7.93 4.76
N VAL A 21 -1.62 6.69 5.22
CA VAL A 21 -2.14 5.61 4.36
C VAL A 21 -3.50 6.00 3.78
N LEU A 22 -4.41 6.54 4.60
CA LEU A 22 -5.73 6.95 4.17
C LEU A 22 -5.67 8.13 3.17
N GLU A 23 -4.89 9.17 3.47
CA GLU A 23 -4.69 10.31 2.56
C GLU A 23 -4.18 9.83 1.20
N GLY A 24 -3.11 9.03 1.22
CA GLY A 24 -2.53 8.45 0.01
C GLY A 24 -3.54 7.61 -0.76
N TYR A 25 -4.31 6.75 -0.07
CA TYR A 25 -5.33 5.90 -0.68
C TYR A 25 -6.36 6.70 -1.46
N LEU A 26 -6.92 7.75 -0.85
CA LEU A 26 -7.93 8.58 -1.49
C LEU A 26 -7.39 9.27 -2.75
N ASP A 27 -6.17 9.81 -2.68
CA ASP A 27 -5.51 10.42 -3.84
C ASP A 27 -5.25 9.42 -4.96
N GLY A 28 -4.76 8.22 -4.63
CA GLY A 28 -4.56 7.15 -5.60
C GLY A 28 -5.86 6.69 -6.25
N PHE A 29 -6.93 6.57 -5.46
CA PHE A 29 -8.26 6.16 -5.90
C PHE A 29 -8.91 7.20 -6.83
N HIS A 30 -8.65 8.49 -6.61
CA HIS A 30 -9.12 9.57 -7.48
C HIS A 30 -8.22 9.86 -8.69
N GLY A 31 -7.12 9.11 -8.85
CA GLY A 31 -6.23 9.24 -10.00
C GLY A 31 -5.29 10.44 -9.92
N SER A 32 -5.00 10.95 -8.71
CA SER A 32 -3.98 11.97 -8.49
C SER A 32 -2.61 11.50 -9.03
N PRO A 33 -1.75 12.43 -9.47
CA PRO A 33 -0.41 12.10 -9.95
C PRO A 33 0.41 11.28 -8.95
N ALA A 34 1.46 10.63 -9.46
CA ALA A 34 2.40 9.91 -8.59
C ALA A 34 2.97 10.85 -7.51
N PRO A 35 3.04 10.40 -6.24
CA PRO A 35 3.57 11.20 -5.15
C PRO A 35 5.02 11.62 -5.41
N GLY A 36 5.46 12.71 -4.79
CA GLY A 36 6.85 13.12 -4.76
C GLY A 36 7.67 12.36 -3.70
N SER A 37 8.95 12.71 -3.61
CA SER A 37 9.88 12.29 -2.54
C SER A 37 9.54 12.90 -1.18
N ASP A 38 8.75 13.98 -1.16
CA ASP A 38 8.28 14.66 0.04
C ASP A 38 7.18 13.91 0.79
N ARG A 39 6.63 12.83 0.20
CA ARG A 39 5.56 12.03 0.79
C ARG A 39 6.11 10.82 1.52
N SER A 40 5.48 10.46 2.64
CA SER A 40 5.93 9.36 3.48
C SER A 40 5.78 7.99 2.79
N ARG A 41 6.48 6.98 3.33
CA ARG A 41 6.29 5.57 2.94
C ARG A 41 4.84 5.10 3.11
N ALA A 42 4.15 5.59 4.13
CA ALA A 42 2.75 5.28 4.42
C ALA A 42 1.81 5.84 3.35
N TYR A 43 2.00 7.11 2.98
CA TYR A 43 1.26 7.74 1.89
C TYR A 43 1.48 7.01 0.55
N TRP A 44 2.72 6.68 0.21
CA TRP A 44 3.04 5.90 -0.99
C TRP A 44 2.36 4.53 -1.02
N HIS A 45 2.27 3.86 0.14
CA HIS A 45 1.56 2.59 0.25
C HIS A 45 0.06 2.76 -0.03
N GLY A 46 -0.57 3.75 0.60
CA GLY A 46 -1.96 4.10 0.36
C GLY A 46 -2.24 4.39 -1.10
N TRP A 47 -1.48 5.31 -1.71
CA TRP A 47 -1.66 5.74 -3.11
C TRP A 47 -1.60 4.58 -4.09
N ARG A 48 -0.65 3.66 -3.90
CA ARG A 48 -0.56 2.47 -4.75
C ARG A 48 -1.79 1.56 -4.62
N ASN A 49 -2.29 1.35 -3.41
CA ASN A 49 -3.49 0.54 -3.21
C ASN A 49 -4.72 1.22 -3.83
N GLY A 50 -4.90 2.52 -3.61
CA GLY A 50 -6.01 3.28 -4.21
C GLY A 50 -6.00 3.22 -5.74
N ARG A 51 -4.81 3.36 -6.36
CA ARG A 51 -4.64 3.19 -7.81
C ARG A 51 -5.07 1.82 -8.31
N THR A 52 -4.72 0.76 -7.58
CA THR A 52 -5.10 -0.60 -7.94
C THR A 52 -6.60 -0.81 -7.81
N ASP A 53 -7.19 -0.41 -6.69
CA ASP A 53 -8.61 -0.60 -6.42
C ASP A 53 -9.51 0.21 -7.37
N ALA A 54 -9.05 1.37 -7.82
CA ALA A 54 -9.73 2.18 -8.84
C ALA A 54 -9.52 1.68 -10.29
N GLY A 55 -8.71 0.63 -10.49
CA GLY A 55 -8.43 0.06 -11.81
C GLY A 55 -7.44 0.85 -12.66
N PHE A 56 -6.69 1.80 -12.06
CA PHE A 56 -5.64 2.56 -12.76
C PHE A 56 -4.31 1.80 -12.86
N ALA A 57 -4.13 0.72 -12.11
CA ALA A 57 -2.93 -0.09 -12.10
C ALA A 57 -3.21 -1.54 -11.67
N GLU A 58 -2.42 -2.47 -12.17
CA GLU A 58 -2.38 -3.83 -11.62
C GLU A 58 -1.57 -3.87 -10.30
N PRO A 59 -1.90 -4.77 -9.35
CA PRO A 59 -1.11 -4.92 -8.13
C PRO A 59 0.29 -5.45 -8.46
N ASP A 60 1.32 -4.83 -7.90
CA ASP A 60 2.69 -5.33 -8.05
C ASP A 60 3.01 -6.51 -7.10
N SER A 61 4.20 -7.08 -7.24
CA SER A 61 4.65 -8.22 -6.43
C SER A 61 4.71 -7.93 -4.92
N ALA A 62 4.90 -6.68 -4.51
CA ALA A 62 4.92 -6.30 -3.10
C ALA A 62 3.50 -6.24 -2.51
N GLN A 63 2.54 -5.67 -3.25
CA GLN A 63 1.12 -5.70 -2.88
C GLN A 63 0.60 -7.13 -2.77
N GLN A 64 0.92 -7.98 -3.76
CA GLN A 64 0.55 -9.39 -3.75
C GLN A 64 1.16 -10.15 -2.55
N ALA A 65 2.43 -9.90 -2.23
CA ALA A 65 3.09 -10.50 -1.07
C ALA A 65 2.42 -10.10 0.25
N LEU A 66 2.07 -8.81 0.40
CA LEU A 66 1.39 -8.32 1.60
C LEU A 66 -0.02 -8.89 1.74
N ASP A 67 -0.80 -8.92 0.67
CA ASP A 67 -2.14 -9.53 0.64
C ASP A 67 -2.07 -11.02 1.03
N GLN A 68 -1.12 -11.78 0.46
CA GLN A 68 -0.89 -13.17 0.86
C GLN A 68 -0.55 -13.28 2.36
N ALA A 69 0.29 -12.38 2.90
CA ALA A 69 0.65 -12.38 4.31
C ALA A 69 -0.58 -12.15 5.22
N PHE A 70 -1.51 -11.27 4.83
CA PHE A 70 -2.77 -11.09 5.56
C PHE A 70 -3.69 -12.31 5.47
N ARG A 71 -3.80 -12.93 4.28
CA ARG A 71 -4.61 -14.15 4.10
C ARG A 71 -4.13 -15.29 5.01
N LEU A 72 -2.81 -15.45 5.16
CA LEU A 72 -2.23 -16.47 6.04
C LEU A 72 -2.51 -16.21 7.53
N LEU A 73 -2.63 -14.95 7.96
CA LEU A 73 -3.03 -14.64 9.34
C LEU A 73 -4.52 -14.88 9.62
N ALA A 74 -5.36 -14.79 8.59
CA ALA A 74 -6.80 -14.96 8.70
C ALA A 74 -7.26 -16.43 8.71
N GLN A 75 -6.39 -17.36 8.31
CA GLN A 75 -6.71 -18.79 8.36
C GLN A 75 -6.50 -19.32 9.79
N PRO A 76 -7.53 -19.92 10.43
CA PRO A 76 -7.33 -20.56 11.72
C PRO A 76 -6.37 -21.73 11.55
N SER A 77 -5.43 -21.88 12.48
CA SER A 77 -4.66 -23.10 12.63
C SER A 77 -5.64 -24.26 12.79
N GLY A 78 -5.68 -25.16 11.81
CA GLY A 78 -6.50 -26.38 11.86
C GLY A 78 -6.16 -27.27 13.05
#